data_AF-A0A382SHW0-F1
#
_entry.id   AF-A0A382SHW0-F1
#
_cell.length_a   1.000
_cell.length_b   1.000
_cell.length_c   1.000
_cell.angle_alpha   90.00
_cell.angle_beta   90.00
_cell.angle_gamma   90.00
#
_symmetry.space_group_name_H-M   'P 1'
#
loop_
_entity.id
_entity.type
_entity.pdbx_description
1 polymer ?
#
loop_
_entity_poly.entity_id
_entity_poly.type
_entity_poly.pdbx_seq_one_letter_code
_entity_poly.pdbx_strand_id
1 'polypeptide(L)'
;MPFLADKMKKLISILILFVLTVFSQVSITYAQNNPPAVENVTASQRIDGSKIVDIYYDLSDADGDLLSITLMLSEDGGETFTFTPTQVSGDIGNDIEQGTGKHIIWNVGDENYALEGDQYQFKIIADDAIYVTDIDGNVYGTVQIGDQLWMAENLKVTHYSNGDEIPTGYSNSEWANLSTGAYAVYGDNESNADTYGYLYNWYAVETGNLAPEGWHVATDAEWTALSDYLGGSSVAGGKMKECTPGSCPESEYWNSPNTGATNESGFTALPSGSRDYRNGYSFHLGIRGYFLSSTEG
;
A
#
# COMPACT_ATOMS: atom_id res chain seq x y z
N MET A 1 -35.65 5.40 -54.43
CA MET A 1 -35.39 6.84 -54.57
C MET A 1 -36.61 7.50 -55.19
N PRO A 2 -36.87 8.80 -54.93
CA PRO A 2 -36.37 9.66 -53.85
C PRO A 2 -37.38 9.58 -52.66
N PHE A 3 -37.73 10.57 -51.82
CA PHE A 3 -37.18 11.88 -51.39
C PHE A 3 -37.52 11.95 -49.88
N LEU A 4 -36.56 11.90 -48.95
CA LEU A 4 -35.91 13.04 -48.28
C LEU A 4 -36.85 14.16 -47.75
N ALA A 5 -36.66 14.43 -46.45
CA ALA A 5 -36.61 15.77 -45.83
C ALA A 5 -37.89 16.64 -45.69
N ASP A 6 -38.23 16.86 -44.41
CA ASP A 6 -38.23 18.21 -43.78
C ASP A 6 -39.39 19.19 -44.12
N LYS A 7 -40.31 19.42 -43.16
CA LYS A 7 -40.21 20.60 -42.25
C LYS A 7 -41.29 20.66 -41.16
N MET A 8 -40.79 20.95 -39.96
CA MET A 8 -41.48 21.44 -38.76
C MET A 8 -42.73 22.31 -38.99
N LYS A 9 -43.78 22.11 -38.16
CA LYS A 9 -44.42 23.15 -37.31
C LYS A 9 -45.70 22.67 -36.61
N LYS A 10 -45.64 22.42 -35.30
CA LYS A 10 -46.37 23.17 -34.24
C LYS A 10 -46.27 22.47 -32.88
N LEU A 11 -45.85 23.23 -31.88
CA LEU A 11 -46.11 22.93 -30.47
C LEU A 11 -47.62 22.99 -30.20
N ILE A 12 -48.10 22.18 -29.26
CA ILE A 12 -49.06 22.56 -28.22
C ILE A 12 -48.87 21.58 -27.06
N SER A 13 -48.69 22.11 -25.85
CA SER A 13 -48.43 21.34 -24.63
C SER A 13 -49.71 20.71 -24.09
N ILE A 14 -49.64 19.45 -23.63
CA ILE A 14 -50.53 18.92 -22.59
C ILE A 14 -49.67 18.23 -21.54
N LEU A 15 -49.73 18.77 -20.32
CA LEU A 15 -49.04 18.29 -19.13
C LEU A 15 -49.87 17.17 -18.50
N ILE A 16 -49.33 15.95 -18.38
CA ILE A 16 -49.89 14.91 -17.51
C ILE A 16 -48.80 14.44 -16.56
N LEU A 17 -49.05 14.69 -15.28
CA LEU A 17 -48.22 14.37 -14.14
C LEU A 17 -48.26 12.86 -13.86
N PHE A 18 -47.12 12.16 -13.90
CA PHE A 18 -47.00 10.82 -13.30
C PHE A 18 -45.71 10.65 -12.50
N VAL A 19 -45.93 10.47 -11.20
CA VAL A 19 -45.12 9.83 -10.15
C VAL A 19 -43.60 9.76 -10.38
N LEU A 20 -42.92 10.53 -9.55
CA LEU A 20 -41.51 10.43 -9.24
C LEU A 20 -41.15 9.04 -8.66
N THR A 21 -40.37 8.24 -9.38
CA THR A 21 -39.47 7.24 -8.76
C THR A 21 -38.05 7.58 -9.16
N VAL A 22 -37.42 8.46 -8.38
CA VAL A 22 -35.96 8.58 -8.40
C VAL A 22 -35.41 7.29 -7.82
N PHE A 23 -35.05 6.35 -8.70
CA PHE A 23 -33.99 5.43 -8.36
C PHE A 23 -32.71 6.26 -8.34
N SER A 24 -32.40 6.82 -7.16
CA SER A 24 -31.00 7.01 -6.82
C SER A 24 -30.44 5.60 -6.68
N GLN A 25 -29.99 5.05 -7.80
CA GLN A 25 -28.79 4.27 -7.78
C GLN A 25 -27.74 5.23 -7.22
N VAL A 26 -27.61 5.23 -5.88
CA VAL A 26 -26.35 5.58 -5.27
C VAL A 26 -25.44 4.46 -5.75
N SER A 27 -24.87 4.66 -6.93
CA SER A 27 -23.59 4.04 -7.23
C SER A 27 -22.69 4.56 -6.14
N ILE A 28 -22.52 3.75 -5.09
CA ILE A 28 -21.32 3.82 -4.28
C ILE A 28 -20.23 3.36 -5.25
N THR A 29 -19.77 4.30 -6.07
CA THR A 29 -18.38 4.27 -6.50
C THR A 29 -17.59 4.38 -5.22
N TYR A 30 -17.30 3.21 -4.62
CA TYR A 30 -15.96 2.99 -4.10
C TYR A 30 -15.05 3.57 -5.18
N ALA A 31 -14.35 4.65 -4.87
CA ALA A 31 -13.39 5.19 -5.80
C ALA A 31 -12.36 4.08 -5.98
N GLN A 32 -12.49 3.35 -7.09
CA GLN A 32 -11.37 2.61 -7.62
C GLN A 32 -10.36 3.69 -7.93
N ASN A 33 -9.36 3.77 -7.06
CA ASN A 33 -8.14 4.51 -7.27
C ASN A 33 -7.73 4.35 -8.75
N ASN A 34 -7.74 5.46 -9.50
CA ASN A 34 -7.47 5.41 -10.92
C ASN A 34 -5.95 5.40 -11.08
N PRO A 35 -5.31 4.28 -11.47
CA PRO A 35 -3.86 4.19 -11.39
C PRO A 35 -3.18 5.29 -12.20
N PRO A 36 -2.10 5.91 -11.69
CA PRO A 36 -1.43 7.01 -12.35
C PRO A 36 -0.87 6.55 -13.68
N ALA A 37 -0.95 7.43 -14.67
CA ALA A 37 -0.40 7.20 -15.99
C ALA A 37 0.94 7.93 -16.13
N VAL A 38 1.93 7.18 -16.61
CA VAL A 38 3.19 7.72 -17.13
C VAL A 38 3.14 7.68 -18.65
N GLU A 39 3.22 8.84 -19.29
CA GLU A 39 3.12 9.00 -20.74
C GLU A 39 4.35 9.71 -21.33
N ASN A 40 4.45 9.74 -22.66
CA ASN A 40 5.43 10.52 -23.42
C ASN A 40 6.90 10.35 -23.00
N VAL A 41 7.24 9.17 -22.46
CA VAL A 41 8.60 8.85 -21.98
C VAL A 41 9.61 8.95 -23.11
N THR A 42 10.63 9.78 -22.90
CA THR A 42 11.79 9.92 -23.80
C THR A 42 13.07 9.90 -22.99
N ALA A 43 14.15 9.34 -23.54
CA ALA A 43 15.45 9.33 -22.90
C ALA A 43 16.58 9.65 -23.90
N SER A 44 17.59 10.36 -23.42
CA SER A 44 18.79 10.68 -24.21
C SER A 44 20.04 10.74 -23.34
N GLN A 45 21.10 10.03 -23.75
CA GLN A 45 22.41 10.16 -23.12
C GLN A 45 23.09 11.45 -23.56
N ARG A 46 23.70 12.16 -22.60
CA ARG A 46 24.46 13.40 -22.86
C ARG A 46 25.73 13.09 -23.65
N ILE A 47 25.96 13.92 -24.69
CA ILE A 47 27.10 13.81 -25.60
C ILE A 47 28.37 14.54 -25.10
N ASP A 48 28.39 14.98 -23.84
CA ASP A 48 29.51 15.67 -23.20
C ASP A 48 30.53 14.71 -22.55
N GLY A 49 30.27 13.40 -22.59
CA GLY A 49 31.11 12.37 -21.98
C GLY A 49 30.78 12.07 -20.51
N SER A 50 29.80 12.73 -19.91
CA SER A 50 29.36 12.49 -18.53
C SER A 50 28.68 11.12 -18.32
N LYS A 51 28.27 10.45 -19.40
CA LYS A 51 27.43 9.24 -19.42
C LYS A 51 26.01 9.41 -18.83
N ILE A 52 25.67 10.59 -18.33
CA ILE A 52 24.34 10.90 -17.79
C ILE A 52 23.27 10.69 -18.87
N VAL A 53 22.16 10.08 -18.49
CA VAL A 53 20.93 9.97 -19.27
C VAL A 53 19.89 10.92 -18.69
N ASP A 54 19.41 11.85 -19.52
CA ASP A 54 18.23 12.65 -19.22
C ASP A 54 16.99 11.88 -19.68
N ILE A 55 16.05 11.64 -18.77
CA ILE A 55 14.77 10.97 -19.05
C ILE A 55 13.65 11.97 -18.77
N TYR A 56 12.80 12.23 -19.75
CA TYR A 56 11.61 13.06 -19.62
C TYR A 56 10.35 12.22 -19.72
N TYR A 57 9.33 12.57 -18.93
CA TYR A 57 8.02 11.93 -18.96
C TYR A 57 6.90 12.91 -18.62
N ASP A 58 5.68 12.57 -19.02
CA ASP A 58 4.47 13.22 -18.56
C ASP A 58 3.80 12.32 -17.52
N LEU A 59 3.21 12.96 -16.50
CA LEU A 59 2.66 12.30 -15.34
C LEU A 59 1.24 12.82 -15.09
N SER A 60 0.27 11.92 -14.96
CA SER A 60 -1.11 12.29 -14.65
C SER A 60 -1.76 11.29 -13.72
N ASP A 61 -2.54 11.80 -12.78
CA ASP A 61 -3.41 11.02 -11.93
C ASP A 61 -4.83 11.63 -11.96
N ALA A 62 -5.87 10.79 -11.92
CA ALA A 62 -7.24 11.26 -12.06
C ALA A 62 -7.87 11.74 -10.75
N ASP A 63 -7.36 11.23 -9.62
CA ASP A 63 -7.84 11.56 -8.27
C ASP A 63 -7.11 12.81 -7.72
N GLY A 64 -5.91 13.09 -8.24
CA GLY A 64 -5.12 14.30 -8.04
C GLY A 64 -4.00 14.18 -7.02
N ASP A 65 -3.61 12.95 -6.68
CA ASP A 65 -2.70 12.65 -5.58
C ASP A 65 -1.22 12.94 -5.91
N LEU A 66 -0.40 12.98 -4.86
CA LEU A 66 1.05 13.07 -4.97
C LEU A 66 1.62 11.68 -5.20
N LEU A 67 2.51 11.55 -6.19
CA LEU A 67 2.90 10.25 -6.70
C LEU A 67 4.33 9.89 -6.28
N SER A 68 4.56 8.62 -5.96
CA SER A 68 5.88 8.02 -5.88
C SER A 68 6.34 7.56 -7.26
N ILE A 69 7.52 7.99 -7.67
CA ILE A 69 8.11 7.70 -8.97
C ILE A 69 9.34 6.83 -8.79
N THR A 70 9.31 5.64 -9.38
CA THR A 70 10.43 4.67 -9.36
C THR A 70 10.93 4.41 -10.77
N LEU A 71 12.25 4.54 -10.97
CA LEU A 71 12.92 4.01 -12.17
C LEU A 71 13.29 2.54 -11.91
N MET A 72 12.89 1.64 -12.80
CA MET A 72 13.35 0.25 -12.77
C MET A 72 14.09 -0.12 -14.04
N LEU A 73 15.05 -1.04 -13.91
CA LEU A 73 15.92 -1.54 -14.96
C LEU A 73 15.72 -3.05 -15.16
N SER A 74 15.70 -3.45 -16.43
CA SER A 74 15.78 -4.81 -16.95
C SER A 74 17.16 -5.03 -17.56
N GLU A 75 17.73 -6.22 -17.36
CA GLU A 75 18.96 -6.69 -18.02
C GLU A 75 18.70 -7.78 -19.08
N ASP A 76 17.44 -8.20 -19.25
CA ASP A 76 17.02 -9.39 -19.99
C ASP A 76 16.14 -9.08 -21.21
N GLY A 77 16.20 -7.84 -21.73
CA GLY A 77 15.45 -7.41 -22.91
C GLY A 77 14.02 -6.96 -22.60
N GLY A 78 13.70 -6.66 -21.34
CA GLY A 78 12.38 -6.21 -20.88
C GLY A 78 11.46 -7.32 -20.36
N GLU A 79 11.95 -8.56 -20.21
CA GLU A 79 11.17 -9.68 -19.67
C GLU A 79 10.97 -9.54 -18.15
N THR A 80 12.00 -9.13 -17.41
CA THR A 80 11.91 -8.81 -15.98
C THR A 80 12.58 -7.48 -15.64
N PHE A 81 11.99 -6.75 -14.69
CA PHE A 81 12.53 -5.51 -14.16
C PHE A 81 12.74 -5.68 -12.65
N THR A 82 13.98 -5.95 -12.25
CA THR A 82 14.33 -6.40 -10.89
C THR A 82 15.39 -5.53 -10.23
N PHE A 83 15.95 -4.55 -10.96
CA PHE A 83 16.97 -3.63 -10.46
C PHE A 83 16.41 -2.21 -10.38
N THR A 84 16.75 -1.49 -9.31
CA THR A 84 16.42 -0.07 -9.12
C THR A 84 17.71 0.74 -9.24
N PRO A 85 17.86 1.61 -10.25
CA PRO A 85 19.03 2.46 -10.36
C PRO A 85 19.18 3.41 -9.17
N THR A 86 20.43 3.66 -8.77
CA THR A 86 20.76 4.33 -7.50
C THR A 86 21.31 5.73 -7.69
N GLN A 87 21.90 6.01 -8.85
CA GLN A 87 22.51 7.30 -9.18
C GLN A 87 21.52 8.20 -9.92
N VAL A 88 20.33 8.35 -9.34
CA VAL A 88 19.18 9.07 -9.91
C VAL A 88 18.85 10.33 -9.11
N SER A 89 18.30 11.34 -9.78
CA SER A 89 17.85 12.60 -9.18
C SER A 89 16.85 13.32 -10.10
N GLY A 90 16.23 14.40 -9.63
CA GLY A 90 15.21 15.15 -10.38
C GLY A 90 13.80 14.80 -9.89
N ASP A 91 12.84 14.72 -10.80
CA ASP A 91 11.45 14.32 -10.53
C ASP A 91 11.36 12.78 -10.36
N ILE A 92 11.92 12.28 -9.26
CA ILE A 92 11.95 10.85 -8.87
C ILE A 92 11.90 10.71 -7.33
N GLY A 93 11.31 9.62 -6.83
CA GLY A 93 11.01 9.44 -5.41
C GLY A 93 9.58 9.85 -5.07
N ASN A 94 9.30 10.16 -3.81
CA ASN A 94 7.95 10.48 -3.31
C ASN A 94 7.58 11.95 -3.57
N ASP A 95 6.31 12.27 -3.31
CA ASP A 95 5.76 13.63 -3.31
C ASP A 95 5.81 14.35 -4.68
N ILE A 96 5.81 13.60 -5.78
CA ILE A 96 5.86 14.16 -7.13
C ILE A 96 4.44 14.56 -7.57
N GLU A 97 4.17 15.85 -7.63
CA GLU A 97 2.95 16.40 -8.25
C GLU A 97 2.82 15.91 -9.70
N GLN A 98 1.61 15.67 -10.18
CA GLN A 98 1.34 15.46 -11.62
C GLN A 98 1.82 16.63 -12.51
N GLY A 99 1.97 16.39 -13.82
CA GLY A 99 2.31 17.40 -14.81
C GLY A 99 3.17 16.88 -15.97
N THR A 100 3.30 17.71 -17.00
CA THR A 100 4.08 17.39 -18.21
C THR A 100 5.55 17.79 -18.10
N GLY A 101 6.44 17.03 -18.73
CA GLY A 101 7.87 17.36 -18.85
C GLY A 101 8.68 17.18 -17.57
N LYS A 102 8.25 16.24 -16.71
CA LYS A 102 9.02 15.78 -15.55
C LYS A 102 10.37 15.22 -16.00
N HIS A 103 11.42 15.40 -15.21
CA HIS A 103 12.81 15.15 -15.61
C HIS A 103 13.58 14.34 -14.56
N ILE A 104 13.97 13.11 -14.93
CA ILE A 104 14.90 12.28 -14.17
C ILE A 104 16.29 12.44 -14.80
N ILE A 105 17.28 12.71 -13.95
CA ILE A 105 18.70 12.72 -14.30
C ILE A 105 19.31 11.44 -13.74
N TRP A 106 19.67 10.51 -14.63
CA TRP A 106 20.29 9.24 -14.27
C TRP A 106 21.77 9.20 -14.65
N ASN A 107 22.65 9.16 -13.66
CA ASN A 107 24.10 9.05 -13.85
C ASN A 107 24.54 7.59 -13.98
N VAL A 108 24.24 6.99 -15.13
CA VAL A 108 24.67 5.63 -15.53
C VAL A 108 26.18 5.42 -15.39
N GLY A 109 26.98 6.49 -15.47
CA GLY A 109 28.44 6.41 -15.39
C GLY A 109 29.00 6.04 -14.02
N ASP A 110 28.27 6.36 -12.95
CA ASP A 110 28.66 6.16 -11.55
C ASP A 110 27.85 5.04 -10.86
N GLU A 111 26.99 4.32 -11.57
CA GLU A 111 26.34 3.11 -11.04
C GLU A 111 27.39 2.03 -10.71
N ASN A 112 27.11 1.20 -9.71
CA ASN A 112 28.02 0.16 -9.23
C ASN A 112 28.13 -1.07 -10.18
N TYR A 113 27.55 -0.98 -11.38
CA TYR A 113 27.44 -2.06 -12.37
C TYR A 113 27.55 -1.50 -13.80
N ALA A 114 28.10 -2.28 -14.73
CA ALA A 114 28.44 -1.82 -16.07
C ALA A 114 27.28 -2.03 -17.05
N LEU A 115 26.57 -0.96 -17.39
CA LEU A 115 25.48 -0.97 -18.37
C LEU A 115 26.00 -0.82 -19.80
N GLU A 116 26.39 -1.94 -20.40
CA GLU A 116 26.84 -2.04 -21.79
C GLU A 116 26.03 -3.07 -22.59
N GLY A 117 25.30 -2.61 -23.62
CA GLY A 117 24.53 -3.46 -24.55
C GLY A 117 23.10 -2.98 -24.80
N ASP A 118 22.40 -3.65 -25.72
CA ASP A 118 21.02 -3.34 -26.15
C ASP A 118 19.95 -4.17 -25.40
N GLN A 119 20.36 -5.13 -24.58
CA GLN A 119 19.48 -5.88 -23.68
C GLN A 119 18.91 -5.05 -22.52
N TYR A 120 19.53 -3.91 -22.20
CA TYR A 120 19.10 -3.06 -21.09
C TYR A 120 17.88 -2.21 -21.47
N GLN A 121 16.82 -2.31 -20.68
CA GLN A 121 15.63 -1.48 -20.81
C GLN A 121 15.24 -0.89 -19.46
N PHE A 122 14.67 0.31 -19.46
CA PHE A 122 14.13 0.91 -18.24
C PHE A 122 12.62 1.12 -18.36
N LYS A 123 11.94 1.18 -17.22
CA LYS A 123 10.57 1.68 -17.10
C LYS A 123 10.49 2.67 -15.96
N ILE A 124 9.59 3.64 -16.09
CA ILE A 124 9.17 4.51 -14.99
C ILE A 124 7.87 3.93 -14.46
N ILE A 125 7.80 3.70 -13.16
CA ILE A 125 6.56 3.41 -12.44
C ILE A 125 6.14 4.69 -11.74
N ALA A 126 4.89 5.09 -11.93
CA ALA A 126 4.20 5.93 -10.97
C ALA A 126 3.32 5.05 -10.09
N ASP A 127 3.29 5.38 -8.82
CA ASP A 127 2.46 4.78 -7.79
C ASP A 127 1.83 5.94 -7.03
N ASP A 128 0.51 5.99 -6.93
CA ASP A 128 -0.21 6.98 -6.11
C ASP A 128 -0.13 6.66 -4.62
N ALA A 129 0.40 5.48 -4.28
CA ALA A 129 0.56 4.96 -2.95
C ALA A 129 -0.73 5.08 -2.15
N ILE A 130 -1.81 4.40 -2.60
CA ILE A 130 -3.13 4.40 -1.94
C ILE A 130 -2.97 4.49 -0.41
N TYR A 131 -3.30 5.66 0.14
CA TYR A 131 -3.28 5.87 1.58
C TYR A 131 -4.65 5.57 2.15
N VAL A 132 -4.67 4.89 3.30
CA VAL A 132 -5.88 4.76 4.11
C VAL A 132 -5.74 5.62 5.36
N THR A 133 -6.80 6.34 5.70
CA THR A 133 -6.87 7.15 6.93
C THR A 133 -7.91 6.55 7.87
N ASP A 134 -7.55 6.34 9.14
CA ASP A 134 -8.51 5.90 10.16
C ASP A 134 -9.29 7.06 10.80
N ILE A 135 -10.19 6.74 11.73
CA ILE A 135 -11.05 7.72 12.38
C ILE A 135 -10.29 8.70 13.31
N ASP A 136 -9.06 8.36 13.70
CA ASP A 136 -8.18 9.21 14.51
C ASP A 136 -7.30 10.13 13.64
N GLY A 137 -7.37 9.97 12.31
CA GLY A 137 -6.53 10.70 11.36
C GLY A 137 -5.12 10.11 11.21
N ASN A 138 -4.88 8.87 11.67
CA ASN A 138 -3.66 8.17 11.29
C ASN A 138 -3.74 7.81 9.82
N VAL A 139 -2.73 8.21 9.06
CA VAL A 139 -2.54 7.83 7.65
C VAL A 139 -1.59 6.64 7.60
N TYR A 140 -1.92 5.65 6.78
CA TYR A 140 -1.13 4.43 6.56
C TYR A 140 -0.92 4.24 5.05
N GLY A 141 0.31 3.97 4.63
CA GLY A 141 0.61 3.49 3.29
C GLY A 141 0.03 2.10 3.06
N THR A 142 -0.28 1.77 1.81
CA THR A 142 -0.77 0.44 1.42
C THR A 142 0.03 -0.12 0.25
N VAL A 143 -0.15 -1.41 -0.03
CA VAL A 143 0.54 -2.14 -1.08
C VAL A 143 -0.38 -3.19 -1.71
N GLN A 144 -0.38 -3.26 -3.04
CA GLN A 144 -1.11 -4.28 -3.78
C GLN A 144 -0.28 -5.57 -3.86
N ILE A 145 -0.82 -6.67 -3.34
CA ILE A 145 -0.17 -7.99 -3.37
C ILE A 145 -1.16 -9.01 -3.94
N GLY A 146 -0.91 -9.44 -5.17
CA GLY A 146 -1.87 -10.21 -5.96
C GLY A 146 -3.11 -9.37 -6.26
N ASP A 147 -4.30 -9.94 -6.03
CA ASP A 147 -5.58 -9.25 -6.21
C ASP A 147 -6.04 -8.48 -4.96
N GLN A 148 -5.22 -8.41 -3.91
CA GLN A 148 -5.56 -7.82 -2.60
C GLN A 148 -4.73 -6.57 -2.30
N LEU A 149 -5.37 -5.56 -1.72
CA LEU A 149 -4.71 -4.36 -1.19
C LEU A 149 -4.53 -4.51 0.33
N TRP A 150 -3.32 -4.25 0.82
CA TRP A 150 -2.93 -4.43 2.22
C TRP A 150 -2.33 -3.16 2.80
N MET A 151 -2.58 -2.85 4.07
CA MET A 151 -1.76 -1.86 4.80
C MET A 151 -0.30 -2.32 4.84
N ALA A 152 0.64 -1.42 4.54
CA ALA A 152 2.08 -1.64 4.65
C ALA A 152 2.63 -1.23 6.03
N GLU A 153 1.75 -0.82 6.94
CA GLU A 153 2.05 -0.34 8.29
C GLU A 153 1.10 -0.98 9.33
N ASN A 154 1.53 -1.06 10.59
CA ASN A 154 0.70 -1.60 11.67
C ASN A 154 -0.36 -0.59 12.13
N LEU A 155 -1.61 -1.04 12.25
CA LEU A 155 -2.74 -0.24 12.73
C LEU A 155 -2.49 0.32 14.15
N LYS A 156 -2.69 1.63 14.33
CA LYS A 156 -2.53 2.39 15.58
C LYS A 156 -3.77 3.23 15.95
N VAL A 157 -4.95 2.72 15.60
CA VAL A 157 -6.24 3.34 15.92
C VAL A 157 -6.61 3.12 17.40
N THR A 158 -7.24 4.14 17.99
CA THR A 158 -7.70 4.21 19.38
C THR A 158 -9.22 4.30 19.51
N HIS A 159 -9.94 4.59 18.41
CA HIS A 159 -11.40 4.49 18.33
C HIS A 159 -11.82 3.48 17.26
N TYR A 160 -12.94 2.80 17.49
CA TYR A 160 -13.62 2.05 16.43
C TYR A 160 -14.17 3.01 15.37
N SER A 161 -14.38 2.53 14.14
CA SER A 161 -14.93 3.32 13.02
C SER A 161 -16.35 3.85 13.24
N ASN A 162 -17.04 3.42 14.30
CA ASN A 162 -18.32 4.00 14.75
C ASN A 162 -18.14 5.20 15.71
N GLY A 163 -16.90 5.53 16.11
CA GLY A 163 -16.54 6.62 17.03
C GLY A 163 -16.41 6.24 18.51
N ASP A 164 -16.63 4.97 18.89
CA ASP A 164 -16.45 4.52 20.28
C ASP A 164 -14.95 4.34 20.61
N GLU A 165 -14.50 4.85 21.76
CA GLU A 165 -13.14 4.61 22.28
C GLU A 165 -12.87 3.10 22.47
N ILE A 166 -11.68 2.63 22.07
CA ILE A 166 -11.17 1.28 22.34
C ILE A 166 -10.43 1.32 23.69
N PRO A 167 -10.88 0.58 24.72
CA PRO A 167 -10.21 0.59 26.03
C PRO A 167 -8.76 0.07 26.01
N THR A 168 -7.92 0.62 26.89
CA THR A 168 -6.49 0.28 27.03
C THR A 168 -6.02 0.40 28.49
N GLY A 169 -4.73 0.15 28.75
CA GLY A 169 -4.09 0.38 30.07
C GLY A 169 -4.33 -0.72 31.11
N TYR A 170 -4.81 -1.89 30.69
CA TYR A 170 -5.07 -3.03 31.57
C TYR A 170 -3.80 -3.68 32.12
N SER A 171 -3.83 -4.10 33.38
CA SER A 171 -2.81 -5.01 33.91
C SER A 171 -2.90 -6.39 33.26
N ASN A 172 -1.83 -7.18 33.35
CA ASN A 172 -1.77 -8.53 32.80
C ASN A 172 -2.91 -9.44 33.30
N SER A 173 -3.30 -9.31 34.57
CA SER A 173 -4.44 -10.02 35.15
C SER A 173 -5.80 -9.55 34.62
N GLU A 174 -5.96 -8.27 34.33
CA GLU A 174 -7.21 -7.73 33.78
C GLU A 174 -7.35 -8.12 32.30
N TRP A 175 -6.29 -7.95 31.51
CA TRP A 175 -6.22 -8.35 30.10
C TRP A 175 -6.64 -9.80 29.89
N ALA A 176 -6.11 -10.72 30.70
CA ALA A 176 -6.41 -12.15 30.64
C ALA A 176 -7.86 -12.52 31.03
N ASN A 177 -8.64 -11.58 31.57
CA ASN A 177 -10.04 -11.77 31.96
C ASN A 177 -11.00 -10.84 31.19
N LEU A 178 -10.53 -10.16 30.14
CA LEU A 178 -11.40 -9.34 29.29
C LEU A 178 -12.42 -10.19 28.54
N SER A 179 -13.59 -9.59 28.31
CA SER A 179 -14.67 -10.08 27.45
C SER A 179 -15.19 -8.96 26.52
N THR A 180 -14.37 -7.94 26.33
CA THR A 180 -14.64 -6.73 25.55
C THR A 180 -13.39 -6.38 24.74
N GLY A 181 -13.59 -5.68 23.63
CA GLY A 181 -12.48 -5.20 22.81
C GLY A 181 -11.55 -4.28 23.57
N ALA A 182 -10.25 -4.41 23.34
CA ALA A 182 -9.20 -3.59 23.92
C ALA A 182 -7.94 -3.60 23.05
N TYR A 183 -7.10 -2.57 23.20
CA TYR A 183 -5.75 -2.51 22.64
C TYR A 183 -4.69 -2.37 23.73
N ALA A 184 -3.44 -2.59 23.38
CA ALA A 184 -2.28 -2.36 24.23
C ALA A 184 -1.04 -1.98 23.41
N VAL A 185 -0.15 -1.21 24.00
CA VAL A 185 1.21 -1.02 23.47
C VAL A 185 2.09 -2.17 23.92
N TYR A 186 3.03 -2.64 23.08
CA TYR A 186 3.92 -3.74 23.46
C TYR A 186 4.68 -3.41 24.75
N GLY A 187 4.55 -4.29 25.76
CA GLY A 187 5.23 -4.15 27.05
C GLY A 187 4.77 -2.94 27.89
N ASP A 188 3.57 -2.39 27.61
CA ASP A 188 3.02 -1.19 28.24
C ASP A 188 3.98 0.03 28.16
N ASN A 189 4.73 0.14 27.06
CA ASN A 189 5.71 1.18 26.80
C ASN A 189 5.33 2.00 25.55
N GLU A 190 4.77 3.19 25.74
CA GLU A 190 4.31 4.09 24.67
C GLU A 190 5.36 4.37 23.57
N SER A 191 6.66 4.36 23.89
CA SER A 191 7.71 4.54 22.87
C SER A 191 7.75 3.45 21.79
N ASN A 192 7.01 2.35 21.97
CA ASN A 192 6.86 1.31 20.95
C ASN A 192 5.68 1.59 19.98
N ALA A 193 4.75 2.50 20.31
CA ALA A 193 3.53 2.74 19.53
C ALA A 193 3.84 3.29 18.12
N ASP A 194 4.73 4.28 18.03
CA ASP A 194 5.11 4.92 16.76
C ASP A 194 5.74 3.94 15.75
N THR A 195 6.48 2.94 16.24
CA THR A 195 7.13 1.92 15.39
C THR A 195 6.22 0.72 15.14
N TYR A 196 5.56 0.18 16.17
CA TYR A 196 4.93 -1.15 16.10
C TYR A 196 3.39 -1.11 16.07
N GLY A 197 2.78 0.07 16.16
CA GLY A 197 1.33 0.23 16.32
C GLY A 197 0.83 -0.37 17.63
N TYR A 198 -0.42 -0.82 17.62
CA TYR A 198 -1.07 -1.40 18.80
C TYR A 198 -1.42 -2.89 18.64
N LEU A 199 -1.47 -3.58 19.78
CA LEU A 199 -1.83 -4.99 19.91
C LEU A 199 -3.29 -5.09 20.36
N TYR A 200 -4.18 -5.38 19.42
CA TYR A 200 -5.61 -5.55 19.70
C TYR A 200 -5.92 -6.98 20.17
N ASN A 201 -6.96 -7.15 20.99
CA ASN A 201 -7.49 -8.46 21.33
C ASN A 201 -8.56 -8.92 20.32
N TRP A 202 -8.93 -10.22 20.35
CA TRP A 202 -9.95 -10.78 19.47
C TRP A 202 -11.28 -10.02 19.53
N TYR A 203 -11.73 -9.64 20.73
CA TYR A 203 -13.00 -8.94 20.91
C TYR A 203 -13.06 -7.57 20.24
N ALA A 204 -11.93 -6.92 19.98
CA ALA A 204 -11.87 -5.68 19.19
C ALA A 204 -12.10 -5.96 17.70
N VAL A 205 -11.50 -7.03 17.18
CA VAL A 205 -11.69 -7.50 15.79
C VAL A 205 -13.14 -7.94 15.55
N GLU A 206 -13.70 -8.71 16.48
CA GLU A 206 -15.06 -9.28 16.40
C GLU A 206 -16.17 -8.22 16.34
N THR A 207 -15.89 -6.97 16.71
CA THR A 207 -16.84 -5.85 16.54
C THR A 207 -17.20 -5.58 15.08
N GLY A 208 -16.32 -5.92 14.13
CA GLY A 208 -16.39 -5.49 12.74
C GLY A 208 -16.05 -4.02 12.50
N ASN A 209 -15.75 -3.25 13.55
CA ASN A 209 -15.53 -1.79 13.49
C ASN A 209 -14.06 -1.39 13.76
N LEU A 210 -13.12 -2.34 13.80
CA LEU A 210 -11.71 -2.04 14.09
C LEU A 210 -10.97 -1.41 12.90
N ALA A 211 -11.35 -1.76 11.67
CA ALA A 211 -10.71 -1.25 10.45
C ALA A 211 -11.33 0.10 10.00
N PRO A 212 -10.57 0.91 9.23
CA PRO A 212 -11.10 2.10 8.55
C PRO A 212 -12.29 1.83 7.63
N GLU A 213 -13.03 2.87 7.25
CA GLU A 213 -14.16 2.72 6.32
C GLU A 213 -13.68 2.16 4.96
N GLY A 214 -14.39 1.14 4.46
CA GLY A 214 -14.01 0.43 3.23
C GLY A 214 -12.96 -0.68 3.43
N TRP A 215 -12.38 -0.80 4.61
CA TRP A 215 -11.39 -1.82 4.97
C TRP A 215 -11.96 -2.83 5.99
N HIS A 216 -11.31 -3.98 6.12
CA HIS A 216 -11.64 -4.99 7.15
C HIS A 216 -10.37 -5.67 7.66
N VAL A 217 -10.47 -6.30 8.84
CA VAL A 217 -9.40 -7.19 9.32
C VAL A 217 -9.45 -8.47 8.49
N ALA A 218 -8.36 -8.80 7.81
CA ALA A 218 -8.28 -9.91 6.87
C ALA A 218 -8.76 -11.24 7.47
N THR A 219 -9.41 -12.06 6.64
CA THR A 219 -9.82 -13.42 6.96
C THR A 219 -8.69 -14.43 6.76
N ASP A 220 -8.84 -15.64 7.27
CA ASP A 220 -7.87 -16.73 7.05
C ASP A 220 -7.74 -17.10 5.56
N ALA A 221 -8.84 -17.02 4.80
CA ALA A 221 -8.83 -17.21 3.35
C ALA A 221 -8.02 -16.13 2.62
N GLU A 222 -8.04 -14.89 3.12
CA GLU A 222 -7.28 -13.77 2.57
C GLU A 222 -5.79 -13.85 2.94
N TRP A 223 -5.45 -14.28 4.16
CA TRP A 223 -4.08 -14.62 4.53
C TRP A 223 -3.54 -15.80 3.71
N THR A 224 -4.38 -16.81 3.45
CA THR A 224 -4.04 -17.94 2.58
C THR A 224 -3.75 -17.47 1.16
N ALA A 225 -4.63 -16.67 0.55
CA ALA A 225 -4.46 -16.13 -0.80
C ALA A 225 -3.17 -15.29 -0.94
N LEU A 226 -2.89 -14.41 0.03
CA LEU A 226 -1.61 -13.68 0.11
C LEU A 226 -0.42 -14.64 0.14
N SER A 227 -0.47 -15.65 1.02
CA SER A 227 0.64 -16.59 1.18
C SER A 227 0.88 -17.43 -0.08
N ASP A 228 -0.18 -17.86 -0.77
CA ASP A 228 -0.12 -18.64 -2.02
C ASP A 228 0.44 -17.79 -3.17
N TYR A 229 -0.02 -16.54 -3.32
CA TYR A 229 0.53 -15.59 -4.31
C TYR A 229 2.03 -15.38 -4.12
N LEU A 230 2.50 -15.29 -2.87
CA LEU A 230 3.91 -15.14 -2.52
C LEU A 230 4.75 -16.42 -2.68
N GLY A 231 4.15 -17.54 -3.12
CA GLY A 231 4.82 -18.82 -3.38
C GLY A 231 4.65 -19.87 -2.29
N GLY A 232 3.69 -19.68 -1.39
CA GLY A 232 3.31 -20.58 -0.31
C GLY A 232 3.86 -20.18 1.07
N SER A 233 3.19 -20.66 2.12
CA SER A 233 3.46 -20.31 3.53
C SER A 233 4.88 -20.58 4.02
N SER A 234 5.66 -21.43 3.35
CA SER A 234 7.08 -21.69 3.67
C SER A 234 8.04 -20.58 3.25
N VAL A 235 7.65 -19.71 2.32
CA VAL A 235 8.48 -18.61 1.80
C VAL A 235 7.83 -17.23 1.95
N ALA A 236 6.49 -17.14 1.97
CA ALA A 236 5.74 -15.89 2.07
C ALA A 236 6.20 -15.00 3.23
N GLY A 237 6.43 -15.60 4.40
CA GLY A 237 6.92 -14.87 5.58
C GLY A 237 8.26 -14.16 5.35
N GLY A 238 9.17 -14.68 4.51
CA GLY A 238 10.41 -13.98 4.16
C GLY A 238 10.16 -12.78 3.24
N LYS A 239 9.26 -12.93 2.28
CA LYS A 239 8.89 -11.88 1.32
C LYS A 239 8.10 -10.73 1.93
N MET A 240 7.38 -11.00 3.02
CA MET A 240 6.56 -10.02 3.75
C MET A 240 7.33 -9.23 4.79
N LYS A 241 8.42 -9.78 5.33
CA LYS A 241 9.18 -9.13 6.41
C LYS A 241 9.85 -7.86 5.93
N GLU A 242 9.78 -6.83 6.77
CA GLU A 242 10.69 -5.71 6.71
C GLU A 242 12.15 -6.20 6.77
N CYS A 243 12.98 -5.54 5.97
CA CYS A 243 14.43 -5.51 6.08
C CYS A 243 14.93 -4.15 5.58
N THR A 244 16.07 -3.72 6.11
CA THR A 244 16.65 -2.42 5.80
C THR A 244 16.93 -2.32 4.30
N PRO A 245 16.43 -1.29 3.59
CA PRO A 245 16.58 -1.16 2.14
C PRO A 245 18.04 -1.34 1.66
N GLY A 246 18.24 -2.18 0.65
CA GLY A 246 19.56 -2.52 0.12
C GLY A 246 20.45 -3.39 1.03
N SER A 247 19.96 -3.78 2.22
CA SER A 247 20.73 -4.55 3.23
C SER A 247 20.05 -5.86 3.66
N CYS A 248 18.92 -6.22 3.03
CA CYS A 248 18.22 -7.48 3.28
C CYS A 248 19.17 -8.70 3.21
N PRO A 249 19.11 -9.63 4.19
CA PRO A 249 18.04 -9.79 5.18
C PRO A 249 18.13 -8.90 6.42
N GLU A 250 19.22 -8.15 6.64
CA GLU A 250 19.40 -7.38 7.88
C GLU A 250 18.33 -6.31 8.06
N SER A 251 18.04 -5.97 9.32
CA SER A 251 16.94 -5.11 9.75
C SER A 251 17.34 -4.38 11.03
N GLU A 252 16.83 -3.18 11.24
CA GLU A 252 16.97 -2.45 12.51
C GLU A 252 15.98 -2.97 13.58
N TYR A 253 14.94 -3.70 13.17
CA TYR A 253 13.84 -4.14 14.04
C TYR A 253 13.85 -5.66 14.29
N TRP A 254 14.16 -6.47 13.28
CA TRP A 254 14.26 -7.94 13.42
C TRP A 254 15.62 -8.33 13.98
N ASN A 255 15.61 -9.08 15.09
CA ASN A 255 16.83 -9.64 15.68
C ASN A 255 17.54 -10.56 14.68
N SER A 256 18.82 -10.25 14.41
CA SER A 256 19.65 -11.03 13.48
C SER A 256 19.90 -12.46 14.00
N PRO A 257 19.87 -13.50 13.14
CA PRO A 257 19.67 -13.44 11.70
C PRO A 257 18.18 -13.40 11.31
N ASN A 258 17.80 -12.41 10.51
CA ASN A 258 16.46 -12.29 9.93
C ASN A 258 16.31 -13.16 8.66
N THR A 259 16.73 -14.43 8.75
CA THR A 259 16.95 -15.33 7.61
C THR A 259 15.77 -15.39 6.63
N GLY A 260 16.07 -15.16 5.35
CA GLY A 260 15.10 -15.25 4.26
C GLY A 260 14.26 -13.99 4.03
N ALA A 261 14.47 -12.91 4.79
CA ALA A 261 13.82 -11.63 4.54
C ALA A 261 14.28 -11.00 3.21
N THR A 262 13.32 -10.60 2.37
CA THR A 262 13.57 -9.85 1.12
C THR A 262 12.74 -8.57 1.00
N ASN A 263 11.66 -8.43 1.77
CA ASN A 263 10.60 -7.43 1.65
C ASN A 263 10.06 -7.21 0.21
N GLU A 264 10.25 -8.17 -0.71
CA GLU A 264 9.92 -8.00 -2.14
C GLU A 264 8.42 -7.82 -2.41
N SER A 265 7.57 -8.09 -1.42
CA SER A 265 6.12 -7.86 -1.47
C SER A 265 5.70 -6.46 -1.04
N GLY A 266 6.60 -5.65 -0.48
CA GLY A 266 6.29 -4.33 0.10
C GLY A 266 5.46 -4.36 1.40
N PHE A 267 4.99 -5.53 1.85
CA PHE A 267 4.16 -5.67 3.06
C PHE A 267 4.83 -5.14 4.34
N THR A 268 6.17 -5.14 4.41
CA THR A 268 6.95 -4.46 5.46
C THR A 268 6.57 -4.89 6.89
N ALA A 269 6.31 -6.19 7.08
CA ALA A 269 5.95 -6.77 8.37
C ALA A 269 7.03 -6.54 9.43
N LEU A 270 6.67 -5.80 10.48
CA LEU A 270 7.51 -5.55 11.65
C LEU A 270 7.33 -6.62 12.75
N PRO A 271 8.36 -6.87 13.58
CA PRO A 271 8.32 -7.87 14.64
C PRO A 271 7.70 -7.31 15.93
N SER A 272 6.45 -6.87 15.85
CA SER A 272 5.69 -6.21 16.95
C SER A 272 5.45 -7.09 18.19
N GLY A 273 5.75 -8.38 18.14
CA GLY A 273 5.46 -9.32 19.21
C GLY A 273 3.96 -9.57 19.37
N SER A 274 3.54 -9.92 20.59
CA SER A 274 2.14 -10.14 20.93
C SER A 274 1.88 -9.95 22.43
N ARG A 275 0.62 -9.74 22.81
CA ARG A 275 0.15 -9.76 24.20
C ARG A 275 -0.73 -11.00 24.42
N ASP A 276 -0.28 -11.94 25.24
CA ASP A 276 -0.91 -13.26 25.36
C ASP A 276 -2.28 -13.20 26.06
N TYR A 277 -3.32 -13.74 25.43
CA TYR A 277 -4.69 -13.67 25.95
C TYR A 277 -4.92 -14.45 27.26
N ARG A 278 -4.04 -15.38 27.64
CA ARG A 278 -4.22 -16.27 28.81
C ARG A 278 -3.63 -15.70 30.09
N ASN A 279 -2.66 -14.79 29.95
CA ASN A 279 -1.88 -14.28 31.07
C ASN A 279 -1.52 -12.78 30.96
N GLY A 280 -1.82 -12.13 29.84
CA GLY A 280 -1.63 -10.70 29.60
C GLY A 280 -0.19 -10.23 29.40
N TYR A 281 0.81 -11.12 29.47
CA TYR A 281 2.21 -10.74 29.27
C TYR A 281 2.52 -10.51 27.79
N SER A 282 3.46 -9.59 27.52
CA SER A 282 3.98 -9.32 26.18
C SER A 282 5.16 -10.24 25.84
N PHE A 283 5.22 -10.74 24.60
CA PHE A 283 6.26 -11.68 24.14
C PHE A 283 6.73 -11.40 22.70
N HIS A 284 7.99 -11.76 22.41
CA HIS A 284 8.55 -11.89 21.06
C HIS A 284 8.77 -10.60 20.23
N LEU A 285 8.78 -9.40 20.83
CA LEU A 285 9.27 -8.20 20.12
C LEU A 285 10.66 -8.43 19.52
N GLY A 286 10.86 -8.01 18.28
CA GLY A 286 12.08 -8.25 17.51
C GLY A 286 12.28 -9.70 17.03
N ILE A 287 11.37 -10.63 17.35
CA ILE A 287 11.50 -12.07 17.02
C ILE A 287 10.34 -12.56 16.15
N ARG A 288 9.12 -12.06 16.36
CA ARG A 288 7.91 -12.42 15.60
C ARG A 288 6.98 -11.21 15.47
N GLY A 289 6.37 -11.06 14.30
CA GLY A 289 5.11 -10.34 14.14
C GLY A 289 3.97 -11.36 14.21
N TYR A 290 2.88 -11.02 14.89
CA TYR A 290 1.65 -11.82 14.91
C TYR A 290 0.52 -10.95 14.36
N PHE A 291 -0.13 -11.43 13.31
CA PHE A 291 -1.22 -10.72 12.64
C PHE A 291 -2.56 -11.36 12.99
N LEU A 292 -3.59 -10.54 13.12
CA LEU A 292 -4.94 -11.01 13.46
C LEU A 292 -5.68 -11.45 12.20
N SER A 293 -6.53 -12.46 12.36
CA SER A 293 -7.56 -12.84 11.40
C SER A 293 -8.92 -12.45 11.98
N SER A 294 -9.91 -12.14 11.13
CA SER A 294 -11.32 -12.01 11.53
C SER A 294 -12.10 -13.33 11.53
N THR A 295 -11.47 -14.44 11.13
CA THR A 295 -12.04 -15.79 11.12
C THR A 295 -11.07 -16.82 11.71
N GLU A 296 -11.60 -17.92 12.26
CA GLU A 296 -10.77 -19.07 12.68
C GLU A 296 -10.07 -19.74 11.47
N GLY A 297 -8.88 -20.30 11.72
CA GLY A 297 -8.08 -21.13 10.81
C GLY A 297 -7.45 -22.32 11.54
#